data_AF-A0A7K9ETZ1-F1
#
_entry.id   AF-A0A7K9ETZ1-F1
#
_cell.length_a   1.000
_cell.length_b   1.000
_cell.length_c   1.000
_cell.angle_alpha   90.00
_cell.angle_beta   90.00
_cell.angle_gamma   90.00
#
_symmetry.space_group_name_H-M   'P 1'
#
loop_
_entity.id
_entity.type
_entity.pdbx_description
1 polymer ?
#
loop_
_entity_poly.entity_id
_entity_poly.type
_entity_poly.pdbx_seq_one_letter_code
_entity_poly.pdbx_strand_id
1 'polypeptide(L)'
;QEKHVSMVHIESRKSKRRNSEVEIFVDCDCSKKEFNELIQLLKFQTNIVSLNPPENIWTDEEGKAASLSLVLDTDKYLDCVPWFPRKISELDKCSQRVLMYGSELDADHPGFKDNVYRQRRKYFVDVAMSYKYGQPIPRVEYTAEEIKTWGVVFRELSKLYPTHACREYLKNFPLLTKYCGYREDNVPQLEDVSIFLK
;
A
#
# COMPACT_ATOMS: atom_id res chain seq x y z
N GLN A 1 -29.63 -22.16 4.84
CA GLN A 1 -29.18 -21.07 3.95
C GLN A 1 -29.05 -19.84 4.85
N GLU A 2 -27.91 -19.73 5.52
CA GLU A 2 -27.78 -18.93 6.74
C GLU A 2 -27.37 -17.48 6.41
N LYS A 3 -28.22 -16.53 6.82
CA LYS A 3 -27.95 -15.10 7.05
C LYS A 3 -27.41 -14.21 5.92
N HIS A 4 -27.36 -14.63 4.66
CA HIS A 4 -26.93 -13.76 3.53
C HIS A 4 -25.54 -13.10 3.70
N VAL A 5 -24.70 -13.60 4.62
CA VAL A 5 -23.31 -13.15 4.79
C VAL A 5 -22.42 -14.09 3.99
N SER A 6 -21.71 -13.56 2.98
CA SER A 6 -20.72 -14.32 2.23
C SER A 6 -19.37 -14.24 2.94
N MET A 7 -18.84 -15.37 3.42
CA MET A 7 -17.48 -15.40 3.98
C MET A 7 -16.44 -15.44 2.86
N VAL A 8 -15.60 -14.40 2.78
CA VAL A 8 -14.54 -14.28 1.78
C VAL A 8 -13.25 -14.95 2.27
N HIS A 9 -12.93 -14.76 3.54
CA HIS A 9 -11.74 -15.34 4.16
C HIS A 9 -11.97 -15.55 5.65
N ILE A 10 -11.52 -16.70 6.18
CA ILE A 10 -11.45 -16.95 7.62
C ILE A 10 -10.07 -17.51 7.97
N GLU A 11 -9.48 -16.96 9.02
CA GLU A 11 -8.18 -17.38 9.53
C GLU A 11 -8.21 -17.44 11.04
N SER A 12 -7.61 -18.49 11.61
CA SER A 12 -7.32 -18.57 13.04
C SER A 12 -5.81 -18.58 13.29
N ARG A 13 -5.39 -17.91 14.37
CA ARG A 13 -4.00 -17.85 14.82
C ARG A 13 -3.96 -17.97 16.34
N LYS A 14 -2.87 -18.55 16.86
CA LYS A 14 -2.62 -18.54 18.30
C LYS A 14 -2.42 -17.09 18.77
N SER A 15 -3.09 -16.70 19.85
CA SER A 15 -2.95 -15.35 20.41
C SER A 15 -1.50 -15.11 20.82
N LYS A 16 -0.98 -13.92 20.49
CA LYS A 16 0.33 -13.46 20.96
C LYS A 16 0.28 -12.96 22.41
N ARG A 17 -0.91 -12.70 22.94
CA ARG A 17 -1.12 -12.22 24.31
C ARG A 17 -1.15 -13.37 25.32
N ARG A 18 -1.88 -14.44 25.00
CA ARG A 18 -2.09 -15.59 25.89
C ARG A 18 -2.16 -16.90 25.12
N ASN A 19 -1.47 -17.91 25.63
CA ASN A 19 -1.36 -19.22 24.97
C ASN A 19 -2.68 -20.00 24.87
N SER A 20 -3.65 -19.71 25.74
CA SER A 20 -4.97 -20.35 25.77
C SER A 20 -5.99 -19.66 24.86
N GLU A 21 -5.62 -18.57 24.20
CA GLU A 21 -6.53 -17.77 23.37
C GLU A 21 -6.20 -17.94 21.89
N VAL A 22 -7.23 -17.75 21.06
CA VAL A 22 -7.16 -17.81 19.60
C VAL A 22 -7.65 -16.48 19.05
N GLU A 23 -6.92 -15.92 18.09
CA GLU A 23 -7.34 -14.78 17.29
C GLU A 23 -8.01 -15.31 16.02
N ILE A 24 -9.22 -14.84 15.73
CA ILE A 24 -9.97 -15.19 14.52
C ILE A 24 -10.13 -13.93 13.68
N PHE A 25 -9.74 -14.02 12.41
CA PHE A 25 -9.90 -12.97 11.41
C PHE A 25 -10.91 -13.43 10.38
N VAL A 26 -11.89 -12.57 10.09
CA VAL A 26 -12.97 -12.86 9.15
C VAL A 26 -13.10 -11.69 8.20
N ASP A 27 -12.89 -11.93 6.90
CA ASP A 27 -13.31 -11.04 5.84
C ASP A 27 -14.66 -11.56 5.32
N CYS A 28 -15.67 -10.70 5.30
CA CYS A 28 -17.00 -11.04 4.80
C CYS A 28 -17.53 -9.96 3.86
N ASP A 29 -18.31 -10.40 2.88
CA ASP A 29 -19.06 -9.55 1.97
C ASP A 29 -20.54 -9.65 2.32
N CYS A 30 -21.12 -8.53 2.76
CA CYS A 30 -22.50 -8.44 3.23
C CYS A 30 -22.97 -6.98 3.29
N SER A 31 -24.28 -6.80 3.40
CA SER A 31 -24.87 -5.48 3.65
C SER A 31 -24.55 -4.98 5.07
N LYS A 32 -24.66 -3.65 5.29
CA LYS A 32 -24.51 -3.03 6.61
C LYS A 32 -25.42 -3.68 7.66
N LYS A 33 -26.65 -4.03 7.27
CA LYS A 33 -27.64 -4.64 8.16
C LYS A 33 -27.20 -6.04 8.60
N GLU A 34 -26.80 -6.88 7.65
CA GLU A 34 -26.35 -8.24 7.94
C GLU A 34 -25.06 -8.25 8.76
N PHE A 35 -24.13 -7.33 8.47
CA PHE A 35 -22.91 -7.16 9.26
C PHE A 35 -23.24 -6.80 10.71
N ASN A 36 -24.16 -5.87 10.92
CA ASN A 36 -24.63 -5.48 12.26
C ASN A 36 -25.24 -6.64 13.03
N GLU A 37 -26.09 -7.43 12.38
CA GLU A 37 -26.66 -8.63 12.99
C GLU A 37 -25.59 -9.67 13.34
N LEU A 38 -24.59 -9.86 12.48
CA LEU A 38 -23.45 -10.74 12.74
C LEU A 38 -22.65 -10.28 13.97
N ILE A 39 -22.35 -8.98 14.07
CA ILE A 39 -21.60 -8.43 15.21
C ILE A 39 -22.36 -8.62 16.52
N GLN A 40 -23.68 -8.43 16.53
CA GLN A 40 -24.49 -8.65 17.72
C GLN A 40 -24.45 -10.11 18.19
N LEU A 41 -24.43 -11.07 17.26
CA LEU A 41 -24.29 -12.49 17.62
C LEU A 41 -22.89 -12.80 18.19
N LEU A 42 -21.83 -12.24 17.59
CA LEU A 42 -20.46 -12.52 18.00
C LEU A 42 -20.10 -11.91 19.36
N LYS A 43 -20.64 -10.73 19.68
CA LYS A 43 -20.37 -10.01 20.95
C LYS A 43 -20.57 -10.87 22.20
N PHE A 44 -21.54 -11.77 22.21
CA PHE A 44 -21.81 -12.64 23.36
C PHE A 44 -20.89 -13.87 23.45
N GLN A 45 -20.15 -14.18 22.39
CA GLN A 45 -19.31 -15.37 22.30
C GLN A 45 -17.81 -15.05 22.30
N THR A 46 -17.43 -13.77 22.22
CA THR A 46 -16.03 -13.35 22.06
C THR A 46 -15.62 -12.34 23.12
N ASN A 47 -14.39 -12.44 23.61
CA ASN A 47 -13.86 -11.49 24.61
C ASN A 47 -13.64 -10.08 24.05
N ILE A 48 -13.22 -9.97 22.78
CA ILE A 48 -12.94 -8.71 22.10
C ILE A 48 -13.36 -8.86 20.64
N VAL A 49 -14.10 -7.87 20.13
CA VAL A 49 -14.43 -7.74 18.70
C VAL A 49 -13.86 -6.41 18.21
N SER A 50 -13.04 -6.46 17.17
CA SER A 50 -12.54 -5.27 16.45
C SER A 50 -13.11 -5.29 15.04
N LEU A 51 -13.62 -4.14 14.59
CA LEU A 51 -14.36 -3.99 13.34
C LEU A 51 -13.62 -3.02 12.44
N ASN A 52 -13.40 -3.44 11.20
CA ASN A 52 -12.81 -2.60 10.15
C ASN A 52 -13.76 -2.56 8.95
N PRO A 53 -14.91 -1.86 9.04
CA PRO A 53 -15.79 -1.69 7.91
C PRO A 53 -15.09 -0.88 6.81
N PRO A 54 -15.38 -1.14 5.51
CA PRO A 54 -14.84 -0.32 4.44
C PRO A 54 -15.34 1.12 4.58
N GLU A 55 -14.40 2.05 4.77
CA GLU A 55 -14.63 3.48 5.10
C GLU A 55 -15.61 4.21 4.15
N ASN A 56 -15.83 3.68 2.93
CA ASN A 56 -16.61 4.35 1.88
C ASN A 56 -17.96 3.69 1.54
N ILE A 57 -18.31 2.53 2.10
CA ILE A 57 -19.58 1.85 1.74
C ILE A 57 -20.69 2.19 2.75
N TRP A 58 -20.32 2.44 4.00
CA TRP A 58 -21.28 2.76 5.06
C TRP A 58 -20.99 4.14 5.60
N THR A 59 -20.97 5.16 4.75
CA THR A 59 -21.10 6.57 5.16
C THR A 59 -22.58 6.93 5.21
N ASP A 60 -22.98 7.82 6.13
CA ASP A 60 -24.28 8.47 6.07
C ASP A 60 -24.25 9.59 5.01
N GLU A 61 -25.42 10.16 4.65
CA GLU A 61 -25.55 11.16 3.58
C GLU A 61 -24.74 12.46 3.82
N GLU A 62 -24.12 12.60 4.99
CA GLU A 62 -23.24 13.72 5.37
C GLU A 62 -21.75 13.44 5.16
N GLY A 63 -21.37 12.29 4.61
CA GLY A 63 -19.97 11.95 4.34
C GLY A 63 -19.12 11.70 5.59
N LYS A 64 -19.75 11.52 6.76
CA LYS A 64 -19.08 10.96 7.93
C LYS A 64 -19.06 9.45 7.73
N ALA A 65 -17.93 8.80 8.01
CA ALA A 65 -17.90 7.35 8.20
C ALA A 65 -19.06 7.03 9.14
N ALA A 66 -20.08 6.27 8.68
CA ALA A 66 -21.21 5.99 9.53
C ALA A 66 -20.66 5.08 10.61
N SER A 67 -20.33 5.74 11.71
CA SER A 67 -20.20 5.16 13.02
C SER A 67 -21.31 4.13 13.13
N LEU A 68 -20.89 2.89 13.36
CA LEU A 68 -21.78 1.79 13.60
C LEU A 68 -22.46 2.05 14.95
N SER A 69 -23.39 3.00 14.98
CA SER A 69 -24.19 3.37 16.14
C SER A 69 -25.23 2.28 16.36
N LEU A 70 -24.76 1.12 16.84
CA LEU A 70 -25.58 0.16 17.54
C LEU A 70 -25.65 0.64 18.99
N VAL A 71 -26.67 1.46 19.20
CA VAL A 71 -27.08 2.14 20.43
C VAL A 71 -26.89 1.29 21.69
N LEU A 72 -25.93 1.66 22.54
CA LEU A 72 -25.99 1.56 24.00
C LEU A 72 -25.17 2.72 24.59
N ASP A 73 -25.79 3.43 25.54
CA ASP A 73 -25.43 4.72 26.11
C ASP A 73 -24.18 4.69 27.02
N THR A 74 -23.17 3.86 26.70
CA THR A 74 -22.05 3.59 27.62
C THR A 74 -20.68 3.40 26.99
N ASP A 75 -20.48 3.59 25.69
CA ASP A 75 -19.12 3.68 25.16
C ASP A 75 -19.05 4.55 23.90
N LYS A 76 -18.80 5.84 24.12
CA LYS A 76 -18.28 6.80 23.12
C LYS A 76 -16.88 6.43 22.58
N TYR A 77 -16.34 5.26 22.94
CA TYR A 77 -14.96 4.84 22.67
C TYR A 77 -14.82 3.67 21.70
N LEU A 78 -15.92 3.12 21.17
CA LEU A 78 -15.84 2.25 19.98
C LEU A 78 -15.76 3.11 18.71
N ASP A 79 -14.85 4.08 18.71
CA ASP A 79 -14.33 4.66 17.48
C ASP A 79 -13.78 3.49 16.67
N CYS A 80 -14.42 3.19 15.54
CA CYS A 80 -13.96 2.15 14.64
C CYS A 80 -12.52 2.49 14.26
N VAL A 81 -11.57 1.69 14.72
CA VAL A 81 -10.15 1.87 14.40
C VAL A 81 -10.04 1.83 12.87
N PRO A 82 -9.48 2.87 12.22
CA PRO A 82 -9.30 2.86 10.77
C PRO A 82 -8.58 1.60 10.33
N TRP A 83 -9.02 1.04 9.19
CA TRP A 83 -8.40 -0.17 8.68
C TRP A 83 -6.90 0.07 8.45
N PHE A 84 -6.07 -0.90 8.86
CA PHE A 84 -4.65 -0.94 8.53
C PHE A 84 -4.26 -2.36 8.10
N PRO A 85 -3.29 -2.50 7.16
CA PRO A 85 -2.81 -3.80 6.71
C PRO A 85 -2.13 -4.54 7.85
N ARG A 86 -2.58 -5.77 8.13
CA ARG A 86 -2.06 -6.63 9.21
C ARG A 86 -0.99 -7.60 8.72
N LYS A 87 -1.05 -7.94 7.43
CA LYS A 87 -0.02 -8.69 6.71
C LYS A 87 0.56 -7.82 5.62
N ILE A 88 1.84 -7.99 5.34
CA ILE A 88 2.51 -7.25 4.26
C ILE A 88 1.83 -7.44 2.89
N SER A 89 1.24 -8.62 2.62
CA SER A 89 0.46 -8.89 1.41
C SER A 89 -0.82 -8.06 1.30
N GLU A 90 -1.34 -7.52 2.41
CA GLU A 90 -2.52 -6.66 2.38
C GLU A 90 -2.22 -5.24 1.88
N LEU A 91 -0.94 -4.88 1.70
CA LEU A 91 -0.57 -3.66 0.98
C LEU A 91 -1.08 -3.67 -0.46
N ASP A 92 -1.29 -4.85 -1.06
CA ASP A 92 -1.92 -4.98 -2.39
C ASP A 92 -3.36 -4.46 -2.43
N LYS A 93 -4.05 -4.34 -1.27
CA LYS A 93 -5.43 -3.82 -1.18
C LYS A 93 -5.48 -2.29 -1.27
N CYS A 94 -4.37 -1.59 -1.00
CA CYS A 94 -4.28 -0.13 -1.04
C CYS A 94 -3.31 0.41 -2.10
N SER A 95 -2.43 -0.43 -2.66
CA SER A 95 -1.41 -0.02 -3.64
C SER A 95 -1.96 0.65 -4.90
N GLN A 96 -3.22 0.36 -5.26
CA GLN A 96 -3.86 0.91 -6.46
C GLN A 96 -4.57 2.26 -6.23
N ARG A 97 -4.59 2.77 -4.99
CA ARG A 97 -5.23 4.05 -4.64
C ARG A 97 -4.27 5.22 -4.83
N VAL A 98 -3.94 5.51 -6.09
CA VAL A 98 -3.03 6.60 -6.47
C VAL A 98 -3.79 7.93 -6.55
N LEU A 99 -3.41 8.90 -5.72
CA LEU A 99 -4.09 10.21 -5.63
C LEU A 99 -3.57 11.23 -6.65
N MET A 100 -2.26 11.26 -6.89
CA MET A 100 -1.61 12.24 -7.77
C MET A 100 -0.46 11.59 -8.53
N TYR A 101 -0.07 12.22 -9.65
CA TYR A 101 1.09 11.82 -10.46
C TYR A 101 1.05 10.36 -10.95
N GLY A 102 -0.15 9.81 -11.12
CA GLY A 102 -0.37 8.50 -11.74
C GLY A 102 -0.20 8.54 -13.26
N SER A 103 -1.22 8.11 -13.99
CA SER A 103 -1.21 8.11 -15.46
C SER A 103 -1.44 9.50 -16.06
N GLU A 104 -2.15 10.36 -15.35
CA GLU A 104 -2.48 11.70 -15.79
C GLU A 104 -1.48 12.71 -15.23
N LEU A 105 -1.22 13.74 -16.03
CA LEU A 105 -0.30 14.82 -15.72
C LEU A 105 -1.12 16.10 -15.54
N ASP A 106 -0.72 16.91 -14.57
CA ASP A 106 -1.23 18.26 -14.42
C ASP A 106 -0.78 19.13 -15.61
N ALA A 107 -1.56 20.18 -15.91
CA ALA A 107 -1.35 21.01 -17.09
C ALA A 107 -0.01 21.78 -17.08
N ASP A 108 0.56 21.99 -15.91
CA ASP A 108 1.85 22.64 -15.66
C ASP A 108 3.04 21.65 -15.71
N HIS A 109 2.78 20.35 -15.79
CA HIS A 109 3.84 19.35 -15.92
C HIS A 109 4.58 19.52 -17.27
N PRO A 110 5.93 19.52 -17.29
CA PRO A 110 6.70 19.79 -18.52
C PRO A 110 6.39 18.80 -19.66
N GLY A 111 6.09 17.55 -19.32
CA GLY A 111 5.63 16.51 -20.25
C GLY A 111 4.13 16.50 -20.57
N PHE A 112 3.31 17.49 -20.15
CA PHE A 112 1.85 17.45 -20.30
C PHE A 112 1.40 17.35 -21.78
N LYS A 113 2.11 18.01 -22.68
CA LYS A 113 1.85 17.99 -24.13
C LYS A 113 2.65 16.93 -24.89
N ASP A 114 3.50 16.18 -24.19
CA ASP A 114 4.30 15.12 -24.80
C ASP A 114 3.55 13.79 -24.78
N ASN A 115 3.02 13.40 -25.94
CA ASN A 115 2.25 12.17 -26.07
C ASN A 115 3.11 10.90 -25.87
N VAL A 116 4.38 10.92 -26.27
CA VAL A 116 5.29 9.77 -26.11
C VAL A 116 5.59 9.57 -24.63
N TYR A 117 5.92 10.66 -23.93
CA TYR A 117 6.15 10.63 -22.49
C TYR A 117 4.89 10.19 -21.70
N ARG A 118 3.70 10.65 -22.11
CA ARG A 118 2.43 10.22 -21.49
C ARG A 118 2.16 8.72 -21.69
N GLN A 119 2.39 8.19 -22.88
CA GLN A 119 2.27 6.76 -23.14
C GLN A 119 3.29 5.96 -22.31
N ARG A 120 4.54 6.47 -22.23
CA ARG A 120 5.60 5.86 -21.42
C ARG A 120 5.25 5.85 -19.93
N ARG A 121 4.65 6.91 -19.40
CA ARG A 121 4.12 6.98 -18.03
C ARG A 121 2.98 5.98 -17.80
N LYS A 122 2.05 5.86 -18.74
CA LYS A 122 0.96 4.87 -18.67
C LYS A 122 1.52 3.45 -18.57
N TYR A 123 2.55 3.12 -19.36
CA TYR A 123 3.24 1.83 -19.26
C TYR A 123 3.77 1.54 -17.84
N PHE A 124 4.44 2.51 -17.20
CA PHE A 124 4.92 2.33 -15.82
C PHE A 124 3.78 2.16 -14.81
N VAL A 125 2.66 2.85 -15.00
CA VAL A 125 1.45 2.67 -14.18
C VAL A 125 0.89 1.27 -14.35
N ASP A 126 0.78 0.77 -15.58
CA ASP A 126 0.27 -0.57 -15.85
C ASP A 126 1.16 -1.65 -15.22
N VAL A 127 2.49 -1.49 -15.31
CA VAL A 127 3.47 -2.35 -14.62
C VAL A 127 3.23 -2.34 -13.11
N ALA A 128 3.12 -1.16 -12.49
CA ALA A 128 2.90 -1.05 -11.04
C ALA A 128 1.54 -1.62 -10.60
N MET A 129 0.48 -1.40 -11.38
CA MET A 129 -0.87 -1.92 -11.09
C MET A 129 -0.96 -3.45 -11.18
N SER A 130 -0.10 -4.06 -12.00
CA SER A 130 -0.03 -5.52 -12.18
C SER A 130 0.75 -6.24 -11.08
N TYR A 131 1.61 -5.52 -10.35
CA TYR A 131 2.44 -6.12 -9.29
C TYR A 131 1.61 -6.59 -8.10
N LYS A 132 2.02 -7.73 -7.52
CA LYS A 132 1.50 -8.27 -6.26
C LYS A 132 2.63 -8.66 -5.32
N TYR A 133 2.38 -8.51 -4.01
CA TYR A 133 3.35 -8.89 -2.99
C TYR A 133 3.82 -10.35 -3.17
N GLY A 134 5.13 -10.54 -3.09
CA GLY A 134 5.79 -11.83 -3.23
C GLY A 134 6.25 -12.17 -4.66
N GLN A 135 5.83 -11.38 -5.65
CA GLN A 135 6.36 -11.47 -7.00
C GLN A 135 7.68 -10.68 -7.11
N PRO A 136 8.60 -11.06 -8.02
CA PRO A 136 9.73 -10.20 -8.36
C PRO A 136 9.21 -8.92 -9.03
N ILE A 137 9.84 -7.79 -8.73
CA ILE A 137 9.49 -6.50 -9.33
C ILE A 137 9.86 -6.56 -10.83
N PRO A 138 8.92 -6.27 -11.75
CA PRO A 138 9.19 -6.32 -13.18
C PRO A 138 10.35 -5.39 -13.55
N ARG A 139 11.28 -5.91 -14.36
CA ARG A 139 12.38 -5.12 -14.89
C ARG A 139 11.91 -4.28 -16.07
N VAL A 140 12.42 -3.06 -16.18
CA VAL A 140 12.11 -2.15 -17.28
C VAL A 140 13.36 -1.86 -18.10
N GLU A 141 13.23 -2.01 -19.41
CA GLU A 141 14.22 -1.52 -20.35
C GLU A 141 14.05 -0.01 -20.54
N TYR A 142 14.99 0.76 -20.00
CA TYR A 142 15.02 2.21 -20.16
C TYR A 142 15.59 2.59 -21.52
N THR A 143 15.00 3.63 -22.12
CA THR A 143 15.47 4.20 -23.37
C THR A 143 16.79 4.94 -23.16
N ALA A 144 17.54 5.15 -24.25
CA ALA A 144 18.79 5.92 -24.21
C ALA A 144 18.58 7.35 -23.67
N GLU A 145 17.43 7.98 -23.97
CA GLU A 145 17.09 9.32 -23.46
C GLU A 145 16.81 9.32 -21.95
N GLU A 146 16.09 8.31 -21.45
CA GLU A 146 15.85 8.13 -20.01
C GLU A 146 17.16 7.90 -19.25
N ILE A 147 18.04 7.05 -19.78
CA ILE A 147 19.37 6.78 -19.21
C ILE A 147 20.23 8.05 -19.22
N LYS A 148 20.21 8.82 -20.31
CA LYS A 148 20.95 10.09 -20.40
C LYS A 148 20.45 11.11 -19.37
N THR A 149 19.14 11.20 -19.18
CA THR A 149 18.53 12.08 -18.18
C THR A 149 18.96 11.68 -16.77
N TRP A 150 18.94 10.38 -16.47
CA TRP A 150 19.47 9.83 -15.22
C TRP A 150 20.93 10.19 -15.01
N GLY A 151 21.79 9.98 -16.02
CA GLY A 151 23.22 10.27 -15.92
C GLY A 151 23.54 11.73 -15.64
N VAL A 152 22.77 12.66 -16.22
CA VAL A 152 22.91 14.09 -15.90
C VAL A 152 22.65 14.34 -14.41
N VAL A 153 21.52 13.85 -13.87
CA VAL A 153 21.16 14.04 -12.46
C VAL A 153 22.15 13.33 -11.53
N PHE A 154 22.49 12.08 -11.84
CA PHE A 154 23.41 11.26 -11.06
C PHE A 154 24.76 11.95 -10.90
N ARG A 155 25.33 12.46 -11.99
CA ARG A 155 26.61 13.16 -12.00
C ARG A 155 26.58 14.44 -11.18
N GLU A 156 25.56 15.30 -11.36
CA GLU A 156 25.50 16.58 -10.64
C GLU A 156 25.28 16.38 -9.14
N LEU A 157 24.42 15.45 -8.73
CA LEU A 157 24.22 15.15 -7.30
C LEU A 157 25.44 14.47 -6.68
N SER A 158 26.12 13.57 -7.42
CA SER A 158 27.31 12.86 -6.94
C SER A 158 28.46 13.79 -6.56
N LYS A 159 28.59 14.94 -7.25
CA LYS A 159 29.58 15.98 -6.88
C LYS A 159 29.29 16.62 -5.53
N LEU A 160 28.02 16.71 -5.14
CA LEU A 160 27.56 17.41 -3.93
C LEU A 160 27.55 16.51 -2.70
N TYR A 161 27.39 15.20 -2.86
CA TYR A 161 27.27 14.28 -1.74
C TYR A 161 28.42 14.34 -0.73
N PRO A 162 29.72 14.40 -1.12
CA PRO A 162 30.82 14.41 -0.14
C PRO A 162 30.73 15.53 0.89
N THR A 163 30.14 16.67 0.52
CA THR A 163 30.05 17.87 1.36
C THR A 163 28.67 18.09 1.97
N HIS A 164 27.60 17.52 1.40
CA HIS A 164 26.22 17.81 1.80
C HIS A 164 25.45 16.59 2.32
N ALA A 165 25.87 15.37 1.97
CA ALA A 165 25.17 14.17 2.42
C ALA A 165 25.62 13.75 3.82
N CYS A 166 24.71 13.14 4.58
CA CYS A 166 25.06 12.57 5.87
C CYS A 166 26.02 11.37 5.72
N ARG A 167 26.70 11.03 6.81
CA ARG A 167 27.69 9.94 6.86
C ARG A 167 27.09 8.59 6.46
N GLU A 168 25.84 8.31 6.83
CA GLU A 168 25.12 7.09 6.51
C GLU A 168 24.95 6.94 4.99
N TYR A 169 24.60 8.03 4.30
CA TYR A 169 24.51 8.05 2.85
C TYR A 169 25.88 7.76 2.22
N LEU A 170 26.92 8.48 2.64
CA LEU A 170 28.28 8.32 2.10
C LEU A 170 28.85 6.90 2.31
N LYS A 171 28.51 6.26 3.43
CA LYS A 171 28.90 4.88 3.71
C LYS A 171 28.20 3.88 2.79
N ASN A 172 26.93 4.10 2.48
CA ASN A 172 26.10 3.14 1.74
C ASN A 172 26.14 3.34 0.22
N PHE A 173 26.38 4.56 -0.28
CA PHE A 173 26.39 4.87 -1.70
C PHE A 173 27.40 4.03 -2.53
N PRO A 174 28.64 3.78 -2.04
CA PRO A 174 29.56 2.85 -2.72
C PRO A 174 29.03 1.42 -2.82
N LEU A 175 28.24 0.96 -1.84
CA LEU A 175 27.63 -0.37 -1.85
C LEU A 175 26.54 -0.46 -2.92
N LEU A 176 25.71 0.59 -3.05
CA LEU A 176 24.69 0.67 -4.11
C LEU A 176 25.33 0.71 -5.50
N THR A 177 26.47 1.40 -5.65
CA THR A 177 27.25 1.42 -6.90
C THR A 177 27.76 0.03 -7.25
N LYS A 178 28.29 -0.69 -6.24
CA LYS A 178 28.91 -2.01 -6.42
C LYS A 178 27.89 -3.12 -6.66
N TYR A 179 26.78 -3.14 -5.95
CA TYR A 179 25.85 -4.28 -5.91
C TYR A 179 24.52 -4.03 -6.62
N CYS A 180 24.09 -2.78 -6.74
CA CYS A 180 22.78 -2.42 -7.32
C CYS A 180 22.89 -1.69 -8.67
N GLY A 181 24.11 -1.53 -9.20
CA GLY A 181 24.32 -0.91 -10.51
C GLY A 181 24.03 0.59 -10.55
N TYR A 182 24.14 1.30 -9.42
CA TYR A 182 24.04 2.76 -9.38
C TYR A 182 25.24 3.37 -10.12
N ARG A 183 25.04 3.75 -11.37
CA ARG A 183 26.08 4.35 -12.22
C ARG A 183 25.47 5.41 -13.11
N GLU A 184 26.30 6.31 -13.61
CA GLU A 184 25.86 7.39 -14.51
C GLU A 184 25.20 6.86 -15.80
N ASP A 185 25.63 5.70 -16.28
CA ASP A 185 25.19 5.09 -17.53
C ASP A 185 24.07 4.05 -17.35
N ASN A 186 23.54 3.87 -16.14
CA ASN A 186 22.59 2.81 -15.86
C ASN A 186 21.59 3.20 -14.76
N VAL A 187 20.30 3.15 -15.10
CA VAL A 187 19.21 3.27 -14.11
C VAL A 187 19.07 1.94 -13.37
N PRO A 188 19.23 1.91 -12.03
CA PRO A 188 19.07 0.69 -11.23
C PRO A 188 17.68 0.08 -11.35
N GLN A 189 17.59 -1.25 -11.35
CA GLN A 189 16.32 -1.95 -11.36
C GLN A 189 15.81 -2.13 -9.94
N LEU A 190 14.52 -1.88 -9.72
CA LEU A 190 13.91 -1.93 -8.38
C LEU A 190 14.03 -3.30 -7.72
N GLU A 191 14.03 -4.40 -8.48
CA GLU A 191 14.21 -5.75 -7.93
C GLU A 191 15.59 -5.92 -7.29
N ASP A 192 16.66 -5.47 -7.95
CA ASP A 192 18.03 -5.60 -7.42
C ASP A 192 18.19 -4.77 -6.14
N VAL A 193 17.60 -3.58 -6.12
CA VAL A 193 17.58 -2.70 -4.94
C VAL A 193 16.77 -3.33 -3.81
N SER A 194 15.60 -3.92 -4.12
CA SER A 194 14.76 -4.59 -3.13
C SER A 194 15.49 -5.78 -2.50
N ILE A 195 16.19 -6.58 -3.30
CA ILE A 195 16.98 -7.71 -2.81
C ILE A 195 18.12 -7.23 -1.93
N PHE A 196 18.83 -6.15 -2.31
CA PHE A 196 19.94 -5.61 -1.51
C PHE A 196 19.50 -5.06 -0.15
N LEU A 197 18.28 -4.52 -0.05
CA LEU A 197 17.75 -3.93 1.18
C LEU A 197 17.15 -4.95 2.17
N LYS A 198 16.88 -6.19 1.72
CA LYS A 198 16.36 -7.28 2.57
C LYS A 198 17.46 -7.92 3.39
#